data_AF-A0A2E9WT39-F1
#
_entry.id   AF-A0A2E9WT39-F1
#
_cell.length_a   1.000
_cell.length_b   1.000
_cell.length_c   1.000
_cell.angle_alpha   90.00
_cell.angle_beta   90.00
_cell.angle_gamma   90.00
#
_symmetry.space_group_name_H-M   'P 1'
#
loop_
_entity.id
_entity.type
_entity.pdbx_description
1 polymer ?
#
loop_
_entity_poly.entity_id
_entity_poly.type
_entity_poly.pdbx_seq_one_letter_code
_entity_poly.pdbx_strand_id
1 'polypeptide(L)'
;MVKQWLVVLIVVGLMLSGCIGDEFLDMDNDGIEDNEDLDRDGDGWMNIMEIDCDSDPDNFEEIPNDLDSDTICDNLDEDIDGDDLPNDWEVERGLDPMNKNDTIVCHGLSKYCLRNYDDFTFPETHNAFATSEDGVILGTNHYTGLQAQWDGGVRAFMVDAHHLSEDETEA
;
A
#
# COMPACT_ATOMS: atom_id res chain seq x y z
N MET A 1 -71.57 15.97 -12.53
CA MET A 1 -70.59 17.07 -12.53
C MET A 1 -69.64 17.05 -11.32
N VAL A 2 -70.10 16.72 -10.11
CA VAL A 2 -69.28 16.74 -8.87
C VAL A 2 -68.15 15.69 -8.83
N LYS A 3 -68.34 14.49 -9.38
CA LYS A 3 -67.33 13.40 -9.37
C LYS A 3 -66.08 13.70 -10.21
N GLN A 4 -66.20 14.49 -11.28
CA GLN A 4 -65.08 14.81 -12.18
C GLN A 4 -64.08 15.78 -11.53
N TRP A 5 -64.58 16.74 -10.74
CA TRP A 5 -63.76 17.70 -10.01
C TRP A 5 -63.01 17.06 -8.84
N LEU A 6 -63.60 16.05 -8.19
CA LEU A 6 -62.93 15.27 -7.14
C LEU A 6 -61.72 14.49 -7.67
N VAL A 7 -61.83 13.89 -8.86
CA VAL A 7 -60.71 13.17 -9.49
C VAL A 7 -59.62 14.15 -9.91
N VAL A 8 -59.97 15.31 -10.46
CA VAL A 8 -59.00 16.36 -10.82
C VAL A 8 -58.29 16.90 -9.58
N LEU A 9 -58.99 17.13 -8.47
CA LEU A 9 -58.38 17.59 -7.21
C LEU A 9 -57.47 16.54 -6.58
N ILE A 10 -57.81 15.25 -6.67
CA ILE A 10 -56.95 14.15 -6.19
C ILE A 10 -55.71 14.01 -7.07
N VAL A 11 -55.84 14.11 -8.40
CA VAL A 11 -54.71 14.06 -9.33
C VAL A 11 -53.81 15.28 -9.17
N VAL A 12 -54.37 16.49 -9.01
CA VAL A 12 -53.59 17.71 -8.75
C VAL A 12 -52.96 17.67 -7.36
N GLY A 13 -53.64 17.14 -6.35
CA GLY A 13 -53.08 16.93 -5.01
C GLY A 13 -51.94 15.91 -4.99
N LEU A 14 -52.03 14.85 -5.78
CA LEU A 14 -50.97 13.83 -5.95
C LEU A 14 -49.77 14.35 -6.76
N MET A 15 -49.99 15.27 -7.71
CA MET A 15 -48.92 15.91 -8.49
C MET A 15 -48.23 17.05 -7.72
N LEU A 16 -48.94 17.72 -6.81
CA LEU A 16 -48.40 18.77 -5.93
C LEU A 16 -47.75 18.21 -4.65
N SER A 17 -47.93 16.92 -4.36
CA SER A 17 -47.22 16.21 -3.30
C SER A 17 -45.86 15.66 -3.75
N GLY A 18 -45.33 16.14 -4.88
CA GLY A 18 -43.91 15.99 -5.17
C GLY A 18 -43.11 16.59 -4.02
N CYS A 19 -42.29 15.76 -3.39
CA CYS A 19 -41.50 16.09 -2.21
C CYS A 19 -40.78 17.44 -2.39
N ILE A 20 -41.25 18.49 -1.71
CA ILE A 20 -40.43 19.65 -1.40
C ILE A 20 -39.73 19.28 -0.08
N GLY A 21 -38.74 18.39 -0.17
CA GLY A 21 -37.67 18.38 0.82
C GLY A 21 -36.74 19.56 0.52
N ASP A 22 -35.99 20.03 1.51
CA ASP A 22 -34.87 20.93 1.22
C ASP A 22 -34.04 20.29 0.09
N GLU A 23 -33.76 21.03 -0.98
CA GLU A 23 -32.76 20.61 -1.96
C GLU A 23 -31.43 20.63 -1.21
N PHE A 24 -31.00 19.45 -0.77
CA PHE A 24 -29.68 19.24 -0.19
C PHE A 24 -28.66 19.48 -1.32
N LEU A 25 -27.56 20.16 -0.98
CA LEU A 25 -26.45 20.32 -1.92
C LEU A 25 -25.77 18.96 -2.10
N ASP A 26 -25.57 18.58 -3.34
CA ASP A 26 -25.02 17.30 -3.80
C ASP A 26 -24.28 17.64 -5.11
N MET A 27 -23.01 18.01 -4.98
CA MET A 27 -22.21 18.64 -6.03
C MET A 27 -21.83 17.66 -7.14
N ASP A 28 -21.47 16.43 -6.79
CA ASP A 28 -21.12 15.37 -7.75
C ASP A 28 -22.35 14.53 -8.18
N ASN A 29 -23.49 14.71 -7.50
CA ASN A 29 -24.76 14.06 -7.76
C ASN A 29 -24.69 12.53 -7.56
N ASP A 30 -23.91 12.06 -6.59
CA ASP A 30 -23.82 10.65 -6.19
C ASP A 30 -24.94 10.22 -5.21
N GLY A 31 -25.66 11.20 -4.65
CA GLY A 31 -26.76 11.02 -3.72
C GLY A 31 -26.38 11.10 -2.23
N ILE A 32 -25.15 11.51 -1.92
CA ILE A 32 -24.68 11.92 -0.60
C ILE A 32 -24.77 13.46 -0.51
N GLU A 33 -25.10 14.00 0.66
CA GLU A 33 -25.12 15.46 0.85
C GLU A 33 -23.69 15.99 1.02
N ASP A 34 -23.34 17.13 0.43
CA ASP A 34 -22.01 17.77 0.47
C ASP A 34 -21.39 17.87 1.89
N ASN A 35 -22.22 17.90 2.94
CA ASN A 35 -21.80 17.99 4.34
C ASN A 35 -21.45 16.63 4.98
N GLU A 36 -21.92 15.54 4.38
CA GLU A 36 -21.71 14.14 4.76
C GLU A 36 -20.80 13.42 3.74
N ASP A 37 -20.52 14.05 2.61
CA ASP A 37 -19.64 13.56 1.56
C ASP A 37 -18.15 13.69 1.93
N LEU A 38 -17.40 12.65 1.62
CA LEU A 38 -15.94 12.60 1.81
C LEU A 38 -15.18 13.03 0.55
N ASP A 39 -15.81 13.10 -0.61
CA ASP A 39 -15.27 13.47 -1.92
C ASP A 39 -16.34 14.31 -2.64
N ARG A 40 -16.43 15.60 -2.29
CA ARG A 40 -17.62 16.41 -2.58
C ARG A 40 -17.77 16.69 -4.07
N ASP A 41 -16.68 16.79 -4.81
CA ASP A 41 -16.71 17.06 -6.24
C ASP A 41 -16.58 15.80 -7.11
N GLY A 42 -16.32 14.65 -6.49
CA GLY A 42 -16.33 13.32 -7.11
C GLY A 42 -15.12 13.07 -8.00
N ASP A 43 -13.99 13.73 -7.75
CA ASP A 43 -12.77 13.60 -8.55
C ASP A 43 -11.89 12.39 -8.18
N GLY A 44 -12.22 11.74 -7.07
CA GLY A 44 -11.54 10.56 -6.54
C GLY A 44 -10.58 10.85 -5.40
N TRP A 45 -10.44 12.12 -4.98
CA TRP A 45 -9.69 12.53 -3.80
C TRP A 45 -10.61 12.86 -2.63
N MET A 46 -10.17 12.52 -1.43
CA MET A 46 -10.95 12.88 -0.25
C MET A 46 -10.78 14.37 0.06
N ASN A 47 -11.86 15.04 0.43
CA ASN A 47 -11.92 16.44 0.84
C ASN A 47 -10.80 16.83 1.82
N ILE A 48 -10.48 15.96 2.77
CA ILE A 48 -9.42 16.19 3.76
C ILE A 48 -8.01 16.11 3.16
N MET A 49 -7.80 15.17 2.23
CA MET A 49 -6.53 15.01 1.52
C MET A 49 -6.29 16.20 0.61
N GLU A 50 -7.30 16.66 -0.13
CA GLU A 50 -7.18 17.83 -0.98
C GLU A 50 -6.78 19.09 -0.19
N ILE A 51 -7.41 19.32 0.96
CA ILE A 51 -7.02 20.42 1.85
C ILE A 51 -5.56 20.30 2.31
N ASP A 52 -5.13 19.09 2.69
CA ASP A 52 -3.76 18.86 3.15
C ASP A 52 -2.74 18.95 1.99
N CYS A 53 -3.20 18.77 0.74
CA CYS A 53 -2.41 18.82 -0.50
C CYS A 53 -2.51 20.15 -1.26
N ASP A 54 -3.17 21.17 -0.68
CA ASP A 54 -3.43 22.49 -1.28
C ASP A 54 -4.30 22.46 -2.57
N SER A 55 -5.21 21.48 -2.70
CA SER A 55 -6.28 21.40 -3.70
C SER A 55 -7.61 21.97 -3.20
N ASP A 56 -8.55 22.20 -4.11
CA ASP A 56 -9.91 22.70 -3.80
C ASP A 56 -10.94 21.56 -3.84
N PRO A 57 -11.47 21.11 -2.69
CA PRO A 57 -12.41 19.98 -2.59
C PRO A 57 -13.81 20.24 -3.19
N ASP A 58 -13.99 21.42 -3.78
CA ASP A 58 -15.21 21.85 -4.45
C ASP A 58 -14.99 21.98 -5.98
N ASN A 59 -13.87 21.48 -6.52
CA ASN A 59 -13.42 21.68 -7.89
C ASN A 59 -12.77 20.44 -8.51
N PHE A 60 -13.60 19.66 -9.21
CA PHE A 60 -13.22 18.43 -9.92
C PHE A 60 -12.01 18.51 -10.88
N GLU A 61 -11.62 19.72 -11.33
CA GLU A 61 -10.44 19.88 -12.20
C GLU A 61 -9.12 20.06 -11.41
N GLU A 62 -9.19 20.26 -10.09
CA GLU A 62 -8.07 20.58 -9.21
C GLU A 62 -7.66 19.37 -8.37
N ILE A 63 -7.14 18.34 -9.03
CA ILE A 63 -6.58 17.15 -8.37
C ILE A 63 -5.17 17.40 -7.80
N PRO A 64 -4.83 16.83 -6.62
CA PRO A 64 -3.46 16.76 -6.13
C PRO A 64 -2.50 16.06 -7.09
N ASN A 65 -1.20 16.41 -7.02
CA ASN A 65 -0.17 15.63 -7.70
C ASN A 65 0.08 14.33 -6.94
N ASP A 66 0.12 13.22 -7.66
CA ASP A 66 0.32 11.86 -7.14
C ASP A 66 1.06 11.05 -8.20
N LEU A 67 2.38 10.99 -8.05
CA LEU A 67 3.30 10.43 -9.05
C LEU A 67 3.20 8.91 -9.15
N ASP A 68 2.99 8.22 -8.02
CA ASP A 68 2.92 6.76 -7.97
C ASP A 68 1.49 6.19 -7.99
N SER A 69 0.49 7.08 -7.86
CA SER A 69 -0.94 6.80 -7.88
C SER A 69 -1.43 5.98 -6.69
N ASP A 70 -0.85 6.17 -5.51
CA ASP A 70 -1.23 5.48 -4.27
C ASP A 70 -2.31 6.19 -3.43
N THR A 71 -2.83 7.33 -3.88
CA THR A 71 -3.82 8.22 -3.21
C THR A 71 -3.27 9.07 -2.06
N ILE A 72 -1.94 9.20 -1.98
CA ILE A 72 -1.23 10.18 -1.16
C ILE A 72 -0.57 11.18 -2.13
N CYS A 73 -0.76 12.47 -1.90
CA CYS A 73 -0.13 13.45 -2.79
C CYS A 73 1.38 13.55 -2.56
N ASP A 74 2.13 13.90 -3.60
CA ASP A 74 3.59 14.00 -3.61
C ASP A 74 4.17 14.80 -2.43
N ASN A 75 3.44 15.79 -1.92
CA ASN A 75 3.87 16.65 -0.81
C ASN A 75 3.81 15.96 0.57
N LEU A 76 2.94 14.94 0.71
CA LEU A 76 2.71 14.20 1.95
C LEU A 76 3.23 12.76 1.88
N ASP A 77 3.57 12.30 0.69
CA ASP A 77 4.07 10.96 0.45
C ASP A 77 5.52 10.79 0.95
N GLU A 78 5.78 9.67 1.62
CA GLU A 78 7.10 9.28 2.09
C GLU A 78 7.92 8.53 1.02
N ASP A 79 7.30 8.09 -0.08
CA ASP A 79 7.87 7.34 -1.21
C ASP A 79 7.23 7.81 -2.53
N ILE A 80 7.57 9.03 -2.97
CA ILE A 80 6.85 9.79 -4.04
C ILE A 80 6.77 9.02 -5.37
N ASP A 81 7.76 8.19 -5.70
CA ASP A 81 7.77 7.45 -6.96
C ASP A 81 7.39 5.96 -6.82
N GLY A 82 7.08 5.54 -5.60
CA GLY A 82 6.60 4.22 -5.22
C GLY A 82 7.60 3.11 -5.53
N ASP A 83 8.90 3.35 -5.40
CA ASP A 83 9.95 2.35 -5.65
C ASP A 83 10.25 1.47 -4.43
N ASP A 84 9.49 1.60 -3.34
CA ASP A 84 9.68 1.00 -2.02
C ASP A 84 10.89 1.55 -1.20
N LEU A 85 11.45 2.71 -1.55
CA LEU A 85 12.50 3.40 -0.80
C LEU A 85 12.00 4.79 -0.34
N PRO A 86 12.15 5.15 0.94
CA PRO A 86 11.70 6.45 1.41
C PRO A 86 12.50 7.62 0.79
N ASN A 87 11.82 8.72 0.48
CA ASN A 87 12.42 9.93 -0.10
C ASN A 87 13.67 10.42 0.65
N ASP A 88 13.60 10.48 1.98
CA ASP A 88 14.73 10.90 2.82
C ASP A 88 15.92 9.94 2.70
N TRP A 89 15.65 8.64 2.60
CA TRP A 89 16.67 7.60 2.49
C TRP A 89 17.39 7.67 1.15
N GLU A 90 16.67 8.00 0.09
CA GLU A 90 17.16 8.20 -1.27
C GLU A 90 18.04 9.46 -1.38
N VAL A 91 17.56 10.60 -0.88
CA VAL A 91 18.33 11.86 -0.84
C VAL A 91 19.65 11.68 -0.11
N GLU A 92 19.65 10.97 1.02
CA GLU A 92 20.88 10.65 1.76
C GLU A 92 21.91 9.85 0.94
N ARG A 93 21.45 9.10 -0.07
CA ARG A 93 22.28 8.25 -0.94
C ARG A 93 22.52 8.84 -2.32
N GLY A 94 21.94 10.00 -2.62
CA GLY A 94 22.06 10.68 -3.90
C GLY A 94 21.25 10.02 -5.02
N LEU A 95 20.16 9.35 -4.67
CA LEU A 95 19.11 8.92 -5.60
C LEU A 95 18.08 10.05 -5.75
N ASP A 96 17.26 9.98 -6.81
CA ASP A 96 16.21 10.95 -7.15
C ASP A 96 14.82 10.43 -6.75
N PRO A 97 14.18 10.98 -5.68
CA PRO A 97 12.89 10.50 -5.16
C PRO A 97 11.68 10.66 -6.09
N MET A 98 11.87 11.34 -7.23
CA MET A 98 10.81 11.53 -8.22
C MET A 98 11.01 10.61 -9.44
N ASN A 99 11.93 9.64 -9.35
CA ASN A 99 12.30 8.78 -10.45
C ASN A 99 12.51 7.34 -9.99
N LYS A 100 11.43 6.56 -10.09
CA LYS A 100 11.36 5.12 -9.78
C LYS A 100 12.48 4.25 -10.39
N ASN A 101 13.12 4.72 -11.46
CA ASN A 101 14.22 3.99 -12.11
C ASN A 101 15.60 4.32 -11.52
N ASP A 102 15.72 5.36 -10.71
CA ASP A 102 16.94 5.71 -9.95
C ASP A 102 16.97 4.99 -8.60
N THR A 103 16.58 3.72 -8.61
CA THR A 103 16.51 2.87 -7.43
C THR A 103 17.76 2.01 -7.27
N ILE A 104 17.94 1.43 -6.07
CA ILE A 104 18.88 0.32 -5.88
C ILE A 104 18.17 -0.95 -5.45
N VAL A 105 18.66 -2.10 -5.91
CA VAL A 105 18.06 -3.41 -5.62
C VAL A 105 18.97 -4.20 -4.70
N CYS A 106 18.46 -4.59 -3.54
CA CYS A 106 19.16 -5.47 -2.60
C CYS A 106 18.44 -6.81 -2.54
N HIS A 107 19.14 -7.91 -2.85
CA HIS A 107 18.51 -9.25 -2.80
C HIS A 107 17.21 -9.35 -3.61
N GLY A 108 17.18 -8.72 -4.79
CA GLY A 108 16.08 -8.81 -5.74
C GLY A 108 14.96 -7.75 -5.60
N LEU A 109 14.84 -7.06 -4.46
CA LEU A 109 13.86 -5.96 -4.28
C LEU A 109 14.51 -4.74 -3.59
N SER A 110 14.03 -3.54 -3.90
CA SER A 110 14.49 -2.26 -3.34
C SER A 110 14.25 -2.16 -1.83
N LYS A 111 13.05 -2.47 -1.34
CA LYS A 111 12.72 -2.47 0.10
C LYS A 111 13.64 -3.28 1.01
N TYR A 112 14.36 -4.26 0.47
CA TYR A 112 15.32 -5.04 1.25
C TYR A 112 16.61 -4.26 1.54
N CYS A 113 16.86 -3.14 0.85
CA CYS A 113 17.95 -2.23 1.17
C CYS A 113 17.72 -1.47 2.49
N LEU A 114 16.49 -1.43 2.99
CA LEU A 114 16.13 -0.82 4.28
C LEU A 114 16.41 -1.73 5.48
N ARG A 115 16.75 -3.01 5.23
CA ARG A 115 16.97 -4.00 6.29
C ARG A 115 18.46 -4.19 6.58
N ASN A 116 18.79 -4.39 7.84
CA ASN A 116 20.16 -4.71 8.23
C ASN A 116 20.50 -6.18 7.95
N TYR A 117 21.79 -6.48 7.90
CA TYR A 117 22.29 -7.81 7.59
C TYR A 117 21.79 -8.92 8.52
N ASP A 118 21.58 -8.57 9.78
CA ASP A 118 21.08 -9.44 10.84
C ASP A 118 19.60 -9.80 10.71
N ASP A 119 18.77 -8.96 10.07
CA ASP A 119 17.33 -9.25 9.89
C ASP A 119 17.04 -10.36 8.87
N PHE A 120 18.04 -10.72 8.07
CA PHE A 120 17.95 -11.80 7.09
C PHE A 120 18.97 -12.91 7.32
N THR A 121 19.71 -12.86 8.44
CA THR A 121 20.73 -13.84 8.78
C THR A 121 20.30 -14.69 9.97
N PHE A 122 20.13 -15.99 9.74
CA PHE A 122 19.69 -16.94 10.77
C PHE A 122 20.78 -17.98 11.08
N PRO A 123 21.04 -18.29 12.36
CA PRO A 123 21.88 -19.42 12.73
C PRO A 123 21.12 -20.73 12.50
N GLU A 124 21.78 -21.68 11.87
CA GLU A 124 21.23 -22.99 11.56
C GLU A 124 22.11 -24.12 12.11
N THR A 125 21.50 -25.27 12.39
CA THR A 125 22.19 -26.49 12.84
C THR A 125 22.30 -27.52 11.71
N HIS A 126 23.05 -28.60 11.93
CA HIS A 126 23.13 -29.69 10.96
C HIS A 126 21.72 -30.22 10.62
N ASN A 127 21.38 -30.18 9.33
CA ASN A 127 20.07 -30.55 8.77
C ASN A 127 18.91 -29.61 9.15
N ALA A 128 19.18 -28.40 9.63
CA ALA A 128 18.18 -27.33 9.64
C ALA A 128 17.73 -26.96 8.21
N PHE A 129 18.50 -27.38 7.21
CA PHE A 129 18.19 -27.24 5.80
C PHE A 129 18.22 -28.60 5.09
N ALA A 130 17.04 -29.16 4.83
CA ALA A 130 16.84 -30.39 4.07
C ALA A 130 15.70 -30.18 3.06
N THR A 131 16.02 -30.15 1.77
CA THR A 131 15.06 -29.77 0.71
C THR A 131 14.72 -30.91 -0.23
N SER A 132 13.45 -30.95 -0.64
CA SER A 132 13.00 -31.88 -1.68
C SER A 132 13.58 -31.57 -3.06
N GLU A 133 13.86 -30.30 -3.37
CA GLU A 133 14.47 -29.88 -4.64
C GLU A 133 15.90 -30.42 -4.80
N ASP A 134 16.67 -30.47 -3.71
CA ASP A 134 18.03 -31.01 -3.70
C ASP A 134 18.05 -32.55 -3.57
N GLY A 135 16.89 -33.21 -3.71
CA GLY A 135 16.75 -34.66 -3.67
C GLY A 135 16.73 -35.26 -2.25
N VAL A 136 16.60 -34.45 -1.20
CA VAL A 136 16.42 -34.95 0.17
C VAL A 136 14.98 -35.43 0.35
N ILE A 137 14.82 -36.73 0.53
CA ILE A 137 13.53 -37.43 0.59
C ILE A 137 13.10 -37.84 2.00
N LEU A 138 13.99 -37.74 2.98
CA LEU A 138 13.72 -38.10 4.37
C LEU A 138 14.22 -36.98 5.28
N GLY A 139 13.36 -36.50 6.19
CA GLY A 139 13.69 -35.36 7.05
C GLY A 139 13.62 -34.00 6.34
N THR A 140 12.94 -33.92 5.20
CA THR A 140 12.68 -32.66 4.48
C THR A 140 11.91 -31.68 5.36
N ASN A 141 12.43 -30.47 5.50
CA ASN A 141 11.79 -29.39 6.23
C ASN A 141 11.62 -28.11 5.38
N HIS A 142 12.29 -28.01 4.23
CA HIS A 142 12.11 -26.95 3.24
C HIS A 142 11.68 -27.54 1.89
N TYR A 143 10.88 -26.78 1.15
CA TYR A 143 10.46 -27.19 -0.20
C TYR A 143 11.42 -26.68 -1.27
N THR A 144 11.95 -25.48 -1.09
CA THR A 144 12.84 -24.80 -2.04
C THR A 144 14.31 -24.92 -1.65
N GLY A 145 15.18 -25.04 -2.66
CA GLY A 145 16.64 -25.12 -2.54
C GLY A 145 17.30 -23.80 -2.13
N LEU A 146 18.62 -23.83 -1.91
CA LEU A 146 19.36 -22.67 -1.37
C LEU A 146 19.25 -21.44 -2.28
N GLN A 147 19.24 -21.63 -3.60
CA GLN A 147 19.20 -20.51 -4.54
C GLN A 147 17.95 -19.65 -4.35
N ALA A 148 16.78 -20.26 -4.23
CA ALA A 148 15.52 -19.52 -4.04
C ALA A 148 15.49 -18.76 -2.71
N GLN A 149 16.11 -19.31 -1.65
CA GLN A 149 16.21 -18.62 -0.37
C GLN A 149 17.21 -17.46 -0.41
N TRP A 150 18.32 -17.65 -1.12
CA TRP A 150 19.30 -16.59 -1.34
C TRP A 150 18.74 -15.44 -2.17
N ASP A 151 17.98 -15.76 -3.21
CA ASP A 151 17.26 -14.81 -4.06
C ASP A 151 16.15 -14.09 -3.27
N GLY A 152 15.55 -14.76 -2.28
CA GLY A 152 14.64 -14.13 -1.31
C GLY A 152 15.33 -13.32 -0.20
N GLY A 153 16.65 -13.18 -0.25
CA GLY A 153 17.44 -12.42 0.73
C GLY A 153 17.78 -13.16 2.01
N VAL A 154 17.31 -14.39 2.22
CA VAL A 154 17.62 -15.19 3.42
C VAL A 154 19.07 -15.68 3.36
N ARG A 155 19.76 -15.60 4.50
CA ARG A 155 21.10 -16.13 4.72
C ARG A 155 21.07 -17.03 5.94
N ALA A 156 21.49 -18.27 5.76
CA ALA A 156 21.64 -19.22 6.85
C ALA A 156 23.12 -19.54 7.03
N PHE A 157 23.63 -19.42 8.27
CA PHE A 157 24.97 -19.88 8.61
C PHE A 157 24.87 -21.10 9.50
N MET A 158 25.47 -22.21 9.07
CA MET A 158 25.62 -23.36 9.95
C MET A 158 26.56 -23.03 11.11
N VAL A 159 26.01 -23.09 12.32
CA VAL A 159 26.78 -22.99 13.55
C VAL A 159 27.02 -24.40 14.06
N ASP A 160 28.23 -24.92 13.85
CA ASP A 160 28.67 -26.20 14.41
C ASP A 160 29.52 -25.95 15.67
N ALA A 161 29.22 -26.69 16.74
CA ALA A 161 29.95 -26.59 17.98
C ALA A 161 31.21 -27.46 17.90
N HIS A 162 32.33 -26.86 17.53
CA HIS A 162 33.63 -27.53 17.59
C HIS A 162 34.04 -27.75 19.05
N HIS A 163 34.13 -29.01 19.47
CA HIS A 163 34.71 -29.38 20.75
C HIS A 163 36.20 -29.65 20.52
N LEU A 164 37.06 -28.80 21.10
CA LEU A 164 38.49 -29.10 21.20
C LEU A 164 38.66 -30.37 22.03
N SER A 165 39.46 -31.32 21.53
CA SER A 165 39.88 -32.46 22.35
C SER A 165 40.83 -31.99 23.46
N GLU A 166 40.89 -32.69 24.60
CA GLU A 166 41.86 -32.37 25.68
C GLU A 166 43.31 -32.33 25.13
N ASP A 167 43.62 -33.17 24.14
CA ASP A 167 44.92 -33.25 23.45
C ASP A 167 45.27 -31.97 22.64
N GLU A 168 44.29 -31.12 22.31
CA GLU A 168 44.47 -29.86 21.55
C GLU A 168 44.51 -28.62 22.45
N THR A 169 44.42 -28.80 23.78
CA THR A 169 44.44 -27.70 24.77
C THR A 169 45.77 -27.50 25.48
N GLU A 170 46.79 -28.33 25.19
CA GLU A 170 48.13 -28.15 25.74
C GLU A 170 48.98 -27.22 24.85
N ALA A 171 49.08 -25.94 25.27
CA ALA A 171 50.05 -24.96 24.80
C ALA A 171 51.31 -24.95 25.69
#